data_AF-A0A2V8W4E3-F1
#
_entry.id   AF-A0A2V8W4E3-F1
#
_cell.length_a   1.000
_cell.length_b   1.000
_cell.length_c   1.000
_cell.angle_alpha   90.00
_cell.angle_beta   90.00
_cell.angle_gamma   90.00
#
_symmetry.space_group_name_H-M   'P 1'
#
loop_
_entity.id
_entity.type
_entity.pdbx_description
1 polymer ?
#
loop_
_entity_poly.entity_id
_entity_poly.type
_entity_poly.pdbx_seq_one_letter_code
_entity_poly.pdbx_strand_id
1 'polypeptide(L)'
;PDLFIVTGNVYAELEKHFAKYPLRSQRLLFRNLGNGRFEELLEEAGPAIADLHVSRGCAFGDFDNDGDLDILIVNLNEPPSLLRNDVTSGNHWLKVKLVGTKSNRSAIGARVVAKVGEATQTQELFSQSSFLSCNDFRLHFGLGSAIKSDIRVRWPNGTWQTLAEIPADRLVTIKEGIGIVPNAGWK
;
A
#
# COMPACT_ATOMS: atom_id res chain seq x y z
N PRO A 1 4.42 -5.31 7.79
CA PRO A 1 4.19 -5.15 6.34
C PRO A 1 5.40 -5.68 5.57
N ASP A 2 5.14 -6.25 4.40
CA ASP A 2 6.18 -6.71 3.46
C ASP A 2 6.88 -5.51 2.81
N LEU A 3 8.00 -5.75 2.16
CA LEU A 3 8.78 -4.72 1.48
C LEU A 3 8.89 -5.04 -0.01
N PHE A 4 8.53 -4.08 -0.84
CA PHE A 4 8.68 -4.19 -2.29
C PHE A 4 9.50 -3.02 -2.83
N ILE A 5 10.53 -3.34 -3.61
CA ILE A 5 11.51 -2.37 -4.10
C ILE A 5 11.63 -2.50 -5.61
N VAL A 6 11.52 -1.37 -6.30
CA VAL A 6 11.78 -1.27 -7.72
C VAL A 6 13.16 -0.64 -7.95
N THR A 7 13.91 -1.16 -8.91
CA THR A 7 15.29 -0.78 -9.15
C THR A 7 15.56 -0.59 -10.65
N GLY A 8 16.73 -0.03 -10.97
CA GLY A 8 17.21 0.12 -12.35
C GLY A 8 18.28 1.19 -12.43
N ASN A 9 19.38 0.92 -13.13
CA ASN A 9 20.48 1.87 -13.24
C ASN A 9 20.05 3.11 -14.06
N VAL A 10 20.74 4.23 -13.85
CA VAL A 10 20.49 5.50 -14.54
C VAL A 10 21.45 5.74 -15.70
N TYR A 11 22.59 5.05 -15.73
CA TYR A 11 23.61 5.19 -16.77
C TYR A 11 23.71 3.90 -17.59
N ALA A 12 23.24 3.94 -18.83
CA ALA A 12 23.31 2.79 -19.76
C ALA A 12 24.75 2.45 -20.17
N GLU A 13 25.66 3.41 -20.05
CA GLU A 13 27.07 3.25 -20.42
C GLU A 13 27.83 2.40 -19.41
N LEU A 14 27.40 2.36 -18.14
CA LEU A 14 28.11 1.62 -17.09
C LEU A 14 28.18 0.12 -17.40
N GLU A 15 27.12 -0.45 -17.94
CA GLU A 15 27.07 -1.88 -18.29
C GLU A 15 28.15 -2.26 -19.32
N LYS A 16 28.48 -1.34 -20.25
CA LYS A 16 29.54 -1.55 -21.26
C LYS A 16 30.93 -1.67 -20.65
N HIS A 17 31.16 -1.00 -19.52
CA HIS A 17 32.46 -0.95 -18.84
C HIS A 17 32.52 -1.86 -17.61
N PHE A 18 31.38 -2.15 -17.00
CA PHE A 18 31.23 -2.87 -15.75
C PHE A 18 29.99 -3.77 -15.77
N ALA A 19 30.15 -5.02 -16.23
CA ALA A 19 29.04 -5.99 -16.33
C ALA A 19 28.28 -6.24 -15.00
N LYS A 20 28.91 -5.98 -13.84
CA LYS A 20 28.27 -6.07 -12.52
C LYS A 20 27.25 -4.96 -12.23
N TYR A 21 27.16 -3.95 -13.08
CA TYR A 21 26.20 -2.84 -12.98
C TYR A 21 25.28 -2.81 -14.20
N PRO A 22 24.43 -3.84 -14.39
CA PRO A 22 23.53 -3.89 -15.53
C PRO A 22 22.58 -2.71 -15.53
N LEU A 23 22.11 -2.30 -16.72
CA LEU A 23 21.12 -1.24 -16.82
C LEU A 23 19.78 -1.66 -16.20
N ARG A 24 19.36 -2.90 -16.51
CA ARG A 24 18.11 -3.51 -16.03
C ARG A 24 18.39 -4.40 -14.83
N SER A 25 17.45 -4.45 -13.89
CA SER A 25 17.56 -5.28 -12.70
C SER A 25 16.20 -5.86 -12.32
N GLN A 26 16.24 -6.90 -11.48
CA GLN A 26 15.06 -7.51 -10.91
C GLN A 26 14.41 -6.55 -9.91
N ARG A 27 13.11 -6.73 -9.70
CA ARG A 27 12.41 -6.12 -8.56
C ARG A 27 12.67 -6.98 -7.33
N LEU A 28 12.58 -6.40 -6.15
CA LEU A 28 12.82 -7.13 -4.91
C LEU A 28 11.54 -7.19 -4.08
N LEU A 29 11.19 -8.38 -3.61
CA LEU A 29 10.06 -8.61 -2.71
C LEU A 29 10.55 -9.33 -1.47
N PHE A 30 10.25 -8.74 -0.30
CA PHE A 30 10.61 -9.30 0.99
C PHE A 30 9.37 -9.54 1.85
N ARG A 31 9.14 -10.80 2.23
CA ARG A 31 8.08 -11.18 3.16
C ARG A 31 8.51 -10.86 4.59
N ASN A 32 7.66 -10.19 5.35
CA ASN A 32 7.89 -9.87 6.75
C ASN A 32 7.61 -11.10 7.63
N LEU A 33 8.62 -11.59 8.33
CA LEU A 33 8.52 -12.75 9.23
C LEU A 33 8.28 -12.35 10.69
N GLY A 34 8.01 -11.07 10.95
CA GLY A 34 7.93 -10.49 12.27
C GLY A 34 9.30 -10.25 12.92
N ASN A 35 9.30 -9.52 14.04
CA ASN A 35 10.49 -9.23 14.85
C ASN A 35 11.66 -8.60 14.05
N GLY A 36 11.34 -7.77 13.06
CA GLY A 36 12.33 -7.09 12.22
C GLY A 36 13.06 -8.00 11.21
N ARG A 37 12.59 -9.24 11.02
CA ARG A 37 13.17 -10.18 10.04
C ARG A 37 12.36 -10.21 8.76
N PHE A 38 13.08 -10.39 7.66
CA PHE A 38 12.53 -10.43 6.31
C PHE A 38 13.17 -11.57 5.53
N GLU A 39 12.40 -12.19 4.65
CA GLU A 39 12.83 -13.21 3.71
C GLU A 39 12.66 -12.67 2.29
N GLU A 40 13.70 -12.79 1.46
CA GLU A 40 13.65 -12.41 0.04
C GLU A 40 12.97 -13.51 -0.78
N LEU A 41 11.90 -13.16 -1.50
CA LEU A 41 11.12 -14.09 -2.31
C LEU A 41 11.64 -14.12 -3.76
N LEU A 42 12.82 -14.71 -3.98
CA LEU A 42 13.43 -14.78 -5.31
C LEU A 42 12.66 -15.72 -6.26
N GLU A 43 12.47 -16.97 -5.86
CA GLU A 43 11.85 -18.00 -6.71
C GLU A 43 10.32 -18.04 -6.58
N GLU A 44 9.78 -17.68 -5.42
CA GLU A 44 8.34 -17.73 -5.13
C GLU A 44 7.54 -16.58 -5.76
N ALA A 45 8.18 -15.44 -6.04
CA ALA A 45 7.47 -14.22 -6.44
C ALA A 45 7.08 -14.18 -7.94
N GLY A 46 7.56 -15.13 -8.73
CA GLY A 46 7.19 -15.28 -10.14
C GLY A 46 7.83 -14.26 -11.10
N PRO A 47 7.47 -14.34 -12.40
CA PRO A 47 8.15 -13.58 -13.46
C PRO A 47 7.99 -12.07 -13.31
N ALA A 48 6.87 -11.59 -12.76
CA ALA A 48 6.64 -10.17 -12.55
C ALA A 48 7.67 -9.50 -11.62
N ILE A 49 8.34 -10.28 -10.77
CA ILE A 49 9.43 -9.82 -9.90
C ILE A 49 10.80 -10.15 -10.52
N ALA A 50 10.94 -11.33 -11.11
CA ALA A 50 12.20 -11.82 -11.67
C ALA A 50 12.61 -11.17 -13.01
N ASP A 51 11.67 -10.60 -13.76
CA ASP A 51 11.93 -9.96 -15.05
C ASP A 51 12.74 -8.67 -14.88
N LEU A 52 13.64 -8.42 -15.84
CA LEU A 52 14.60 -7.33 -15.80
C LEU A 52 14.04 -6.05 -16.42
N HIS A 53 13.81 -5.05 -15.57
CA HIS A 53 13.30 -3.74 -15.96
C HIS A 53 14.24 -2.61 -15.54
N VAL A 54 14.02 -1.44 -16.12
CA VAL A 54 14.52 -0.18 -15.58
C VAL A 54 13.35 0.51 -14.88
N SER A 55 13.02 0.07 -13.67
CA SER A 55 11.88 0.63 -12.94
C SER A 55 12.26 1.94 -12.25
N ARG A 56 11.30 2.86 -12.12
CA ARG A 56 11.51 4.19 -11.51
C ARG A 56 10.56 4.45 -10.36
N GLY A 57 9.27 4.27 -10.58
CA GLY A 57 8.24 4.51 -9.57
C GLY A 57 7.39 3.29 -9.32
N CYS A 58 6.92 3.15 -8.09
CA CYS A 58 5.91 2.17 -7.71
C CYS A 58 4.85 2.80 -6.81
N ALA A 59 3.60 2.41 -7.02
CA ALA A 59 2.48 2.80 -6.19
C ALA A 59 1.68 1.56 -5.81
N PHE A 60 1.29 1.50 -4.54
CA PHE A 60 0.42 0.45 -4.01
C PHE A 60 -1.02 0.94 -3.94
N GLY A 61 -1.96 0.06 -4.27
CA GLY A 61 -3.38 0.32 -4.20
C GLY A 61 -4.17 -0.93 -4.54
N ASP A 62 -5.45 -0.92 -4.17
CA ASP A 62 -6.38 -1.99 -4.52
C ASP A 62 -7.16 -1.49 -5.74
N PHE A 63 -6.68 -1.88 -6.93
CA PHE A 63 -7.04 -1.26 -8.20
C PHE A 63 -8.45 -1.62 -8.65
N ASP A 64 -8.85 -2.87 -8.47
CA ASP A 64 -10.14 -3.40 -8.89
C ASP A 64 -11.17 -3.53 -7.75
N ASN A 65 -10.79 -3.15 -6.52
CA ASN A 65 -11.62 -3.13 -5.32
C ASN A 65 -12.02 -4.51 -4.78
N ASP A 66 -11.20 -5.55 -4.99
CA ASP A 66 -11.44 -6.89 -4.48
C ASP A 66 -10.94 -7.13 -3.04
N GLY A 67 -10.07 -6.24 -2.54
CA GLY A 67 -9.50 -6.34 -1.20
C GLY A 67 -8.01 -6.62 -1.17
N ASP A 68 -7.41 -6.78 -2.33
CA ASP A 68 -6.05 -7.19 -2.52
C ASP A 68 -5.19 -5.94 -2.72
N LEU A 69 -3.93 -5.98 -2.29
CA LEU A 69 -3.00 -4.90 -2.65
C LEU A 69 -2.30 -5.25 -3.96
N ASP A 70 -2.56 -4.42 -4.98
CA ASP A 70 -1.87 -4.42 -6.26
C ASP A 70 -0.72 -3.42 -6.27
N ILE A 71 0.12 -3.53 -7.32
CA ILE A 71 1.26 -2.65 -7.53
C ILE A 71 1.28 -2.14 -8.95
N LEU A 72 1.24 -0.82 -9.12
CA LEU A 72 1.50 -0.15 -10.39
C LEU A 72 2.96 0.31 -10.43
N ILE A 73 3.68 -0.05 -11.49
CA ILE A 73 5.11 0.23 -11.66
C ILE A 73 5.33 1.00 -12.96
N VAL A 74 6.07 2.10 -12.88
CA VAL A 74 6.52 2.88 -14.04
C VAL A 74 7.92 2.45 -14.42
N ASN A 75 8.04 1.95 -15.66
CA ASN A 75 9.30 1.51 -16.26
C ASN A 75 9.81 2.58 -17.24
N LEU A 76 11.13 2.76 -17.31
CA LEU A 76 11.74 3.69 -18.25
C LEU A 76 11.70 3.13 -19.68
N ASN A 77 11.13 3.89 -20.62
CA ASN A 77 11.01 3.53 -22.05
C ASN A 77 10.28 2.21 -22.31
N GLU A 78 9.38 1.81 -21.41
CA GLU A 78 8.56 0.61 -21.49
C GLU A 78 7.14 0.93 -21.01
N PRO A 79 6.12 0.17 -21.42
CA PRO A 79 4.80 0.24 -20.80
C PRO A 79 4.88 0.06 -19.27
N PRO A 80 3.96 0.67 -18.51
CA PRO A 80 3.85 0.41 -17.09
C PRO A 80 3.49 -1.07 -16.83
N SER A 81 3.94 -1.61 -15.71
CA SER A 81 3.52 -2.93 -15.24
C SER A 81 2.46 -2.76 -14.17
N LEU A 82 1.29 -3.39 -14.35
CA LEU A 82 0.31 -3.59 -13.28
C LEU A 82 0.45 -5.02 -12.78
N LEU A 83 0.89 -5.16 -11.54
CA LEU A 83 0.96 -6.43 -10.83
C LEU A 83 -0.33 -6.54 -10.02
N ARG A 84 -1.30 -7.25 -10.61
CA ARG A 84 -2.51 -7.61 -9.92
C ARG A 84 -2.22 -8.76 -8.96
N ASN A 85 -2.63 -8.59 -7.71
CA ASN A 85 -2.57 -9.64 -6.72
C ASN A 85 -3.95 -10.30 -6.64
N ASP A 86 -4.00 -11.63 -6.60
CA ASP A 86 -5.24 -12.41 -6.43
C ASP A 86 -5.04 -13.36 -5.24
N VAL A 87 -5.35 -12.86 -4.05
CA VAL A 87 -5.15 -13.54 -2.77
C VAL A 87 -6.22 -14.62 -2.59
N THR A 88 -5.77 -15.87 -2.51
CA THR A 88 -6.67 -17.02 -2.27
C THR A 88 -6.88 -17.34 -0.79
N SER A 89 -6.21 -16.60 0.11
CA SER A 89 -6.36 -16.81 1.55
C SER A 89 -7.74 -16.33 2.02
N GLY A 90 -8.40 -17.09 2.92
CA GLY A 90 -9.65 -16.66 3.57
C GLY A 90 -9.46 -15.58 4.64
N ASN A 91 -8.42 -14.74 4.53
CA ASN A 91 -8.18 -13.65 5.44
C ASN A 91 -9.04 -12.44 5.07
N HIS A 92 -9.31 -11.62 6.06
CA HIS A 92 -10.14 -10.44 5.97
C HIS A 92 -9.31 -9.17 5.82
N TRP A 93 -9.93 -8.13 5.28
CA TRP A 93 -9.30 -6.83 5.04
C TRP A 93 -10.22 -5.67 5.43
N LEU A 94 -9.66 -4.47 5.56
CA LEU A 94 -10.44 -3.24 5.70
C LEU A 94 -9.72 -2.08 5.03
N LYS A 95 -10.41 -1.40 4.11
CA LYS A 95 -9.91 -0.15 3.52
C LYS A 95 -10.58 1.05 4.18
N VAL A 96 -9.80 2.10 4.44
CA VAL A 96 -10.24 3.34 5.08
C VAL A 96 -9.93 4.53 4.17
N LYS A 97 -10.99 5.19 3.69
CA LYS A 97 -10.93 6.49 3.02
C LYS A 97 -11.25 7.60 4.00
N LEU A 98 -10.42 8.63 4.06
CA LEU A 98 -10.63 9.78 4.94
C LEU A 98 -11.09 11.00 4.15
N VAL A 99 -11.96 11.81 4.76
CA VAL A 99 -12.41 13.09 4.21
C VAL A 99 -12.35 14.15 5.30
N GLY A 100 -11.44 15.12 5.15
CA GLY A 100 -11.31 16.23 6.10
C GLY A 100 -12.38 17.30 5.92
N THR A 101 -12.86 17.86 7.03
CA THR A 101 -13.88 18.93 7.09
C THR A 101 -13.30 20.22 7.70
N LYS A 102 -12.59 20.11 8.82
CA LYS A 102 -11.82 21.19 9.45
C LYS A 102 -10.38 21.16 8.99
N SER A 103 -9.82 19.96 8.86
CA SER A 103 -8.52 19.69 8.26
C SER A 103 -8.60 19.73 6.72
N ASN A 104 -7.46 19.57 6.03
CA ASN A 104 -7.44 19.54 4.56
C ASN A 104 -8.36 18.42 4.02
N ARG A 105 -9.02 18.67 2.87
CA ARG A 105 -10.10 17.80 2.35
C ARG A 105 -9.65 16.36 2.08
N SER A 106 -8.39 16.19 1.69
CA SER A 106 -7.77 14.88 1.46
C SER A 106 -7.26 14.20 2.73
N ALA A 107 -7.40 14.84 3.90
CA ALA A 107 -6.93 14.37 5.20
C ALA A 107 -5.44 13.98 5.25
N ILE A 108 -4.61 14.54 4.37
CA ILE A 108 -3.15 14.30 4.36
C ILE A 108 -2.58 14.71 5.72
N GLY A 109 -1.76 13.84 6.31
CA GLY A 109 -1.22 13.95 7.66
C GLY A 109 -2.08 13.28 8.74
N ALA A 110 -3.24 12.71 8.39
CA ALA A 110 -4.02 11.93 9.34
C ALA A 110 -3.35 10.59 9.65
N ARG A 111 -3.42 10.15 10.91
CA ARG A 111 -2.96 8.83 11.36
C ARG A 111 -4.15 7.95 11.68
N VAL A 112 -4.20 6.76 11.10
CA VAL A 112 -5.21 5.74 11.38
C VAL A 112 -4.57 4.59 12.14
N VAL A 113 -5.17 4.25 13.27
CA VAL A 113 -4.82 3.12 14.11
C VAL A 113 -5.95 2.10 14.03
N ALA A 114 -5.66 0.92 13.51
CA ALA A 114 -6.57 -0.21 13.46
C ALA A 114 -6.21 -1.22 14.55
N LYS A 115 -7.16 -1.50 15.44
CA LYS A 115 -7.03 -2.54 16.47
C LYS A 115 -7.77 -3.79 16.00
N VAL A 116 -7.05 -4.92 16.00
CA VAL A 116 -7.53 -6.21 15.50
C VAL A 116 -7.19 -7.28 16.55
N GLY A 117 -8.15 -7.60 17.41
CA GLY A 117 -7.88 -8.38 18.62
C GLY A 117 -6.82 -7.67 19.49
N GLU A 118 -5.73 -8.36 19.79
CA GLU A 118 -4.59 -7.81 20.54
C GLU A 118 -3.59 -7.06 19.65
N ALA A 119 -3.65 -7.22 18.33
CA ALA A 119 -2.76 -6.57 17.40
C ALA A 119 -3.21 -5.12 17.12
N THR A 120 -2.24 -4.23 16.92
CA THR A 120 -2.48 -2.85 16.50
C THR A 120 -1.65 -2.54 15.26
N GLN A 121 -2.30 -2.06 14.22
CA GLN A 121 -1.66 -1.56 13.01
C GLN A 121 -1.85 -0.05 12.93
N THR A 122 -0.83 0.66 12.45
CA THR A 122 -0.87 2.11 12.31
C THR A 122 -0.39 2.49 10.92
N GLN A 123 -1.16 3.34 10.24
CA GLN A 123 -0.77 3.94 8.98
C GLN A 123 -1.06 5.44 9.01
N GLU A 124 -0.30 6.19 8.23
CA GLU A 124 -0.50 7.62 8.03
C GLU A 124 -0.79 7.89 6.57
N LEU A 125 -1.69 8.82 6.32
CA LEU A 125 -2.05 9.24 4.98
C LEU A 125 -1.09 10.34 4.51
N PHE A 126 -0.26 10.02 3.53
CA PHE A 126 0.68 10.97 2.93
C PHE A 126 0.38 11.16 1.44
N SER A 127 0.79 12.31 0.89
CA SER A 127 0.73 12.59 -0.55
C SER A 127 2.02 12.24 -1.31
N GLN A 128 2.96 11.57 -0.65
CA GLN A 128 4.28 11.25 -1.19
C GLN A 128 4.62 9.82 -0.80
N SER A 129 4.90 8.98 -1.78
CA SER A 129 5.38 7.62 -1.57
C SER A 129 6.14 7.13 -2.79
N SER A 130 7.26 6.45 -2.57
CA SER A 130 8.16 6.02 -3.63
C SER A 130 8.67 7.20 -4.51
N PHE A 131 9.45 6.90 -5.54
CA PHE A 131 9.99 7.89 -6.47
C PHE A 131 9.02 8.10 -7.65
N LEU A 132 8.71 9.37 -7.99
CA LEU A 132 7.79 9.72 -9.09
C LEU A 132 6.43 8.99 -9.02
N SER A 133 5.92 8.75 -7.83
CA SER A 133 4.71 7.96 -7.60
C SER A 133 3.96 8.44 -6.36
N CYS A 134 2.74 7.94 -6.21
CA CYS A 134 1.93 8.16 -5.02
C CYS A 134 0.96 6.98 -4.87
N ASN A 135 0.91 6.39 -3.68
CA ASN A 135 0.01 5.30 -3.33
C ASN A 135 -1.44 5.79 -3.36
N ASP A 136 -2.35 4.83 -3.39
CA ASP A 136 -3.75 5.07 -3.11
C ASP A 136 -3.93 5.76 -1.75
N PHE A 137 -4.82 6.74 -1.68
CA PHE A 137 -5.14 7.45 -0.44
C PHE A 137 -6.03 6.63 0.49
N ARG A 138 -6.57 5.50 0.01
CA ARG A 138 -7.31 4.54 0.82
C ARG A 138 -6.31 3.66 1.56
N LEU A 139 -6.26 3.81 2.87
CA LEU A 139 -5.40 3.02 3.73
C LEU A 139 -5.93 1.59 3.82
N HIS A 140 -5.08 0.59 3.60
CA HIS A 140 -5.46 -0.82 3.60
C HIS A 140 -4.93 -1.53 4.83
N PHE A 141 -5.77 -2.24 5.55
CA PHE A 141 -5.40 -3.03 6.72
C PHE A 141 -5.78 -4.49 6.50
N GLY A 142 -4.79 -5.40 6.53
CA GLY A 142 -5.04 -6.84 6.60
C GLY A 142 -5.45 -7.23 8.03
N LEU A 143 -6.58 -7.91 8.18
CA LEU A 143 -7.15 -8.26 9.50
C LEU A 143 -6.91 -9.72 9.89
N GLY A 144 -6.32 -10.54 9.00
CA GLY A 144 -6.17 -11.98 9.24
C GLY A 144 -7.54 -12.64 9.37
N SER A 145 -7.75 -13.48 10.38
CA SER A 145 -9.05 -14.15 10.62
C SER A 145 -10.10 -13.26 11.30
N ALA A 146 -9.79 -12.00 11.62
CA ALA A 146 -10.73 -11.12 12.32
C ALA A 146 -11.76 -10.50 11.36
N ILE A 147 -13.04 -10.67 11.69
CA ILE A 147 -14.17 -10.15 10.89
C ILE A 147 -14.55 -8.68 11.18
N LYS A 148 -13.84 -8.03 12.11
CA LYS A 148 -14.08 -6.63 12.51
C LYS A 148 -12.84 -5.99 13.11
N SER A 149 -12.80 -4.66 13.10
CA SER A 149 -11.73 -3.86 13.69
C SER A 149 -12.24 -2.56 14.33
N ASP A 150 -11.59 -2.11 15.40
CA ASP A 150 -11.78 -0.76 15.92
C ASP A 150 -10.80 0.20 15.24
N ILE A 151 -11.31 1.33 14.75
CA ILE A 151 -10.53 2.35 14.05
C ILE A 151 -10.45 3.62 14.89
N ARG A 152 -9.24 4.13 15.07
CA ARG A 152 -8.98 5.45 15.63
C ARG A 152 -8.27 6.33 14.62
N VAL A 153 -8.85 7.48 14.32
CA VAL A 153 -8.27 8.47 13.42
C VAL A 153 -7.79 9.66 14.26
N ARG A 154 -6.50 9.97 14.15
CA ARG A 154 -5.97 11.28 14.56
C ARG A 154 -5.96 12.17 13.33
N TRP A 155 -6.78 13.21 13.35
CA TRP A 155 -6.85 14.18 12.27
C TRP A 155 -5.65 15.14 12.31
N PRO A 156 -5.31 15.80 11.18
CA PRO A 156 -4.20 16.76 11.13
C PRO A 156 -4.29 17.90 12.13
N ASN A 157 -5.49 18.30 12.52
CA ASN A 157 -5.72 19.30 13.58
C ASN A 157 -5.47 18.77 15.01
N GLY A 158 -5.06 17.51 15.17
CA GLY A 158 -4.75 16.87 16.45
C GLY A 158 -5.94 16.19 17.15
N THR A 159 -7.16 16.36 16.64
CA THR A 159 -8.34 15.72 17.24
C THR A 159 -8.36 14.21 16.98
N TRP A 160 -8.89 13.46 17.96
CA TRP A 160 -9.09 12.02 17.84
C TRP A 160 -10.56 11.69 17.59
N GLN A 161 -10.79 10.72 16.72
CA GLN A 161 -12.10 10.14 16.46
C GLN A 161 -11.98 8.62 16.51
N THR A 162 -12.86 7.97 17.26
CA THR A 162 -12.88 6.51 17.45
C THR A 162 -14.16 5.94 16.88
N LEU A 163 -14.06 4.82 16.18
CA LEU A 163 -15.16 4.04 15.63
C LEU A 163 -14.92 2.58 15.99
N ALA A 164 -15.89 1.96 16.66
CA ALA A 164 -15.77 0.58 17.13
C ALA A 164 -16.46 -0.40 16.18
N GLU A 165 -16.01 -1.65 16.21
CA GLU A 165 -16.65 -2.80 15.57
C GLU A 165 -16.96 -2.61 14.07
N ILE A 166 -16.05 -1.98 13.33
CA ILE A 166 -16.21 -1.83 11.88
C ILE A 166 -16.07 -3.21 11.23
N PRO A 167 -17.08 -3.70 10.50
CA PRO A 167 -16.99 -5.01 9.85
C PRO A 167 -15.93 -5.01 8.75
N ALA A 168 -15.29 -6.16 8.56
CA ALA A 168 -14.29 -6.38 7.53
C ALA A 168 -14.88 -6.39 6.10
N ASP A 169 -13.98 -6.64 5.16
CA ASP A 169 -14.17 -6.90 3.73
C ASP A 169 -14.91 -5.77 3.02
N ARG A 170 -14.47 -4.55 3.31
CA ARG A 170 -15.09 -3.34 2.76
C ARG A 170 -14.17 -2.14 2.79
N LEU A 171 -14.51 -1.18 1.93
CA LEU A 171 -14.08 0.19 2.01
C LEU A 171 -15.05 1.00 2.88
N VAL A 172 -14.54 1.61 3.96
CA VAL A 172 -15.28 2.60 4.74
C VAL A 172 -14.79 4.02 4.43
N THR A 173 -15.72 4.97 4.31
CA THR A 173 -15.40 6.39 4.21
C THR A 173 -15.68 7.06 5.54
N ILE A 174 -14.64 7.62 6.17
CA ILE A 174 -14.75 8.34 7.44
C ILE A 174 -14.57 9.83 7.17
N LYS A 175 -15.60 10.61 7.54
CA LYS A 175 -15.60 12.06 7.41
C LYS A 175 -15.35 12.71 8.77
N GLU A 176 -14.38 13.63 8.81
CA GLU A 176 -13.93 14.31 10.02
C GLU A 176 -15.09 14.96 10.78
N GLY A 177 -15.21 14.59 12.06
CA GLY A 177 -16.24 15.10 12.97
C GLY A 177 -17.65 14.55 12.73
N ILE A 178 -17.84 13.69 11.72
CA ILE A 178 -19.14 13.11 11.37
C ILE A 178 -19.14 11.59 11.60
N GLY A 179 -18.08 10.88 11.16
CA GLY A 179 -18.02 9.41 11.27
C GLY A 179 -18.13 8.73 9.91
N ILE A 180 -18.64 7.50 9.90
CA ILE A 180 -18.83 6.74 8.66
C ILE A 180 -19.92 7.41 7.83
N VAL A 181 -19.62 7.67 6.57
CA VAL A 181 -20.55 8.22 5.59
C VAL A 181 -20.61 7.31 4.36
N PRO A 182 -21.70 7.35 3.58
CA PRO A 182 -21.74 6.68 2.29
C PRO A 182 -20.56 7.10 1.42
N ASN A 183 -19.93 6.14 0.74
CA ASN A 183 -18.82 6.45 -0.15
C ASN A 183 -19.32 7.29 -1.33
N ALA A 184 -18.81 8.51 -1.46
CA ALA A 184 -19.04 9.34 -2.62
C ALA A 184 -17.90 9.15 -3.64
N GLY A 185 -18.26 8.72 -4.85
CA GLY A 185 -17.41 8.84 -6.04
C GLY A 185 -16.68 7.57 -6.52
N TRP A 186 -16.78 6.43 -5.82
CA TRP A 186 -16.12 5.20 -6.22
C TRP A 186 -17.02 4.01 -5.88
N LYS A 187 -17.35 3.19 -6.88
CA LYS A 187 -18.05 1.91 -6.71
C LYS A 187 -17.01 0.80 -6.57
#